data_AF-A0A5B8MP38-F1
#
_entry.id   AF-A0A5B8MP38-F1
#
_cell.length_a   1.000
_cell.length_b   1.000
_cell.length_c   1.000
_cell.angle_alpha   90.00
_cell.angle_beta   90.00
_cell.angle_gamma   90.00
#
_symmetry.space_group_name_H-M   'P 1'
#
loop_
_entity.id
_entity.type
_entity.pdbx_description
1 polymer ?
#
loop_
_entity_poly.entity_id
_entity_poly.type
_entity_poly.pdbx_seq_one_letter_code
_entity_poly.pdbx_strand_id
1 'polypeptide(L)'
;MFELTMDVADRSNVNMHEVFGRILHISEYPRAEAADRHRELAIFFEGAVFATLLGIGSHYVYGRITKQDVKTVSSFAMMAMGTYFFASWVSMMYDGRYLVSPGFEAGMCMGYEVYAFIMEFVYLYNGRFRKDFMFHHVLCMFFSVATAYAWVQIPDLDVSYWFFVWRSICYMLGSNFLANARLVHNTNAVNLSFAINFVVSRVYNQMPFVKIALRDAIEIGLEQNLKVQVPPAVWQVLGEGRGKAVMWQSHWTTALVIAWALLVLLNFFWSFKVIQVMYWKLTGQTRSTKKKTT
;
A
#
# COMPACT_ATOMS: atom_id res chain seq x y z
N MET A 1 -10.24 -25.29 20.81
CA MET A 1 -11.08 -24.22 21.38
C MET A 1 -10.17 -23.42 22.28
N PHE A 2 -9.73 -22.25 21.84
CA PHE A 2 -8.82 -21.38 22.60
C PHE A 2 -9.50 -20.01 22.70
N GLU A 3 -9.87 -19.62 23.92
CA GLU A 3 -10.31 -18.27 24.24
C GLU A 3 -9.12 -17.33 24.17
N LEU A 4 -9.27 -16.26 23.39
CA LEU A 4 -8.32 -15.16 23.31
C LEU A 4 -8.89 -14.01 24.15
N THR A 5 -8.77 -14.11 25.46
CA THR A 5 -9.04 -12.99 26.37
C THR A 5 -7.81 -12.06 26.38
N MET A 6 -7.88 -10.98 25.60
CA MET A 6 -6.94 -9.86 25.74
C MET A 6 -7.35 -9.03 26.96
N ASP A 7 -6.68 -9.24 28.08
CA ASP A 7 -6.76 -8.33 29.21
C ASP A 7 -5.86 -7.11 28.92
N VAL A 8 -6.47 -6.02 28.44
CA VAL A 8 -5.78 -4.78 28.06
C VAL A 8 -5.68 -3.87 29.29
N ALA A 9 -4.89 -4.28 30.27
CA ALA A 9 -4.73 -3.53 31.52
C ALA A 9 -3.39 -2.79 31.66
N ASP A 10 -2.33 -3.15 30.92
CA ASP A 10 -1.02 -2.52 31.08
C ASP A 10 -0.54 -1.80 29.81
N ARG A 11 -0.52 -0.46 29.86
CA ARG A 11 -0.14 0.43 28.75
C ARG A 11 1.37 0.77 28.73
N SER A 12 2.20 0.11 29.53
CA SER A 12 3.59 0.56 29.73
C SER A 12 4.66 -0.15 28.90
N ASN A 13 4.37 -1.22 28.15
CA ASN A 13 5.36 -1.85 27.28
C ASN A 13 4.69 -2.54 26.08
N VAL A 14 4.42 -1.77 25.01
CA VAL A 14 4.21 -2.38 23.69
C VAL A 14 5.59 -2.85 23.21
N ASN A 15 5.93 -4.09 23.55
CA ASN A 15 7.14 -4.73 23.07
C ASN A 15 7.00 -4.90 21.55
N MET A 16 7.54 -3.96 20.78
CA MET A 16 7.56 -4.04 19.33
C MET A 16 8.26 -5.31 18.86
N HIS A 17 9.13 -5.93 19.65
CA HIS A 17 9.73 -7.23 19.36
C HIS A 17 8.73 -8.39 19.46
N GLU A 18 7.66 -8.26 20.24
CA GLU A 18 6.56 -9.22 20.34
C GLU A 18 5.48 -8.95 19.28
N VAL A 19 5.21 -7.69 18.95
CA VAL A 19 4.39 -7.32 17.79
C VAL A 19 5.08 -7.75 16.50
N PHE A 20 6.38 -7.50 16.37
CA PHE A 20 7.20 -8.01 15.29
C PHE A 20 7.40 -9.50 15.37
N GLY A 21 7.48 -10.13 16.55
CA GLY A 21 7.52 -11.59 16.69
C GLY A 21 6.22 -12.25 16.23
N ARG A 22 5.07 -11.60 16.46
CA ARG A 22 3.75 -12.05 16.00
C ARG A 22 3.49 -11.69 14.53
N ILE A 23 4.02 -10.59 14.01
CA ILE A 23 4.08 -10.28 12.57
C ILE A 23 5.15 -11.13 11.85
N LEU A 24 6.19 -11.56 12.55
CA LEU A 24 7.15 -12.56 12.08
C LEU A 24 6.47 -13.92 12.04
N HIS A 25 5.54 -14.22 12.95
CA HIS A 25 4.65 -15.38 12.83
C HIS A 25 3.71 -15.30 11.61
N ILE A 26 3.52 -14.10 11.02
CA ILE A 26 2.80 -13.88 9.76
C ILE A 26 3.73 -14.09 8.53
N SER A 27 5.05 -13.90 8.69
CA SER A 27 6.08 -14.39 7.75
C SER A 27 6.45 -15.86 7.96
N GLU A 28 6.21 -16.43 9.15
CA GLU A 28 6.11 -17.86 9.39
C GLU A 28 4.74 -18.33 8.91
N TYR A 29 4.46 -18.20 7.61
CA TYR A 29 3.77 -19.31 6.98
C TYR A 29 4.78 -20.45 7.02
N PRO A 30 4.57 -21.53 7.78
CA PRO A 30 5.49 -22.68 7.83
C PRO A 30 5.49 -23.49 6.51
N ARG A 31 5.14 -22.83 5.40
CA ARG A 31 4.97 -23.33 4.03
C ARG A 31 5.26 -22.28 2.95
N ALA A 32 5.67 -21.05 3.26
CA ALA A 32 6.07 -20.09 2.22
C ALA A 32 7.34 -20.56 1.49
N GLU A 33 8.26 -21.20 2.22
CA GLU A 33 9.41 -21.92 1.67
C GLU A 33 9.02 -23.20 0.90
N ALA A 34 7.79 -23.70 1.09
CA ALA A 34 7.28 -24.93 0.48
C ALA A 34 6.24 -24.69 -0.64
N ALA A 35 5.84 -23.44 -0.88
CA ALA A 35 4.95 -23.09 -1.96
C ALA A 35 5.78 -22.97 -3.25
N ASP A 36 5.36 -23.68 -4.29
CA ASP A 36 5.98 -23.58 -5.61
C ASP A 36 5.98 -22.10 -6.06
N ARG A 37 7.16 -21.48 -6.09
CA ARG A 37 7.31 -20.06 -6.46
C ARG A 37 6.78 -19.78 -7.86
N HIS A 38 6.85 -20.76 -8.76
CA HIS A 38 6.26 -20.64 -10.09
C HIS A 38 4.74 -20.62 -10.04
N ARG A 39 4.14 -21.42 -9.14
CA ARG A 39 2.71 -21.40 -8.88
C ARG A 39 2.26 -20.07 -8.29
N GLU A 40 2.95 -19.52 -7.29
CA GLU A 40 2.61 -18.20 -6.72
C GLU A 40 2.76 -17.08 -7.77
N LEU A 41 3.77 -17.16 -8.64
CA LEU A 41 3.92 -16.23 -9.75
C LEU A 41 2.80 -16.35 -10.79
N ALA A 42 2.33 -17.56 -11.10
CA ALA A 42 1.16 -17.75 -11.96
C ALA A 42 -0.09 -17.13 -11.33
N ILE A 43 -0.33 -17.40 -10.04
CA ILE A 43 -1.45 -16.84 -9.28
C ILE A 43 -1.37 -15.30 -9.21
N PHE A 44 -0.17 -14.73 -9.15
CA PHE A 44 0.04 -13.28 -9.26
C PHE A 44 -0.50 -12.72 -10.58
N PHE A 45 -0.17 -13.34 -11.71
CA PHE A 45 -0.69 -12.88 -13.00
C PHE A 45 -2.21 -13.11 -13.13
N GLU A 46 -2.74 -14.20 -12.57
CA GLU A 46 -4.18 -14.44 -12.50
C GLU A 46 -4.91 -13.33 -11.71
N GLY A 47 -4.39 -12.96 -10.54
CA GLY A 47 -4.93 -11.86 -9.74
C GLY A 47 -4.87 -10.52 -10.47
N ALA A 48 -3.77 -10.25 -11.19
CA ALA A 48 -3.61 -9.03 -11.98
C ALA A 48 -4.63 -8.94 -13.11
N VAL A 49 -4.77 -10.02 -13.89
CA VAL A 49 -5.77 -10.09 -14.97
C VAL A 49 -7.19 -9.95 -14.42
N PHE A 50 -7.51 -10.66 -13.34
CA PHE A 50 -8.83 -10.61 -12.72
C PHE A 50 -9.19 -9.19 -12.27
N ALA A 51 -8.31 -8.51 -11.52
CA ALA A 51 -8.56 -7.14 -11.08
C ALA A 51 -8.72 -6.18 -12.27
N THR A 52 -7.83 -6.23 -13.27
CA THR A 52 -7.94 -5.36 -14.45
C THR A 52 -9.26 -5.57 -15.20
N LEU A 53 -9.66 -6.82 -15.43
CA LEU A 53 -10.92 -7.14 -16.10
C LEU A 53 -12.13 -6.72 -15.27
N LEU A 54 -12.08 -6.88 -13.94
CA LEU A 54 -13.13 -6.40 -13.04
C LEU A 54 -13.26 -4.88 -13.12
N GLY A 55 -12.14 -4.14 -13.17
CA GLY A 55 -12.14 -2.69 -13.36
C GLY A 55 -12.76 -2.27 -14.69
N ILE A 56 -12.29 -2.84 -15.81
CA ILE A 56 -12.81 -2.54 -17.15
C ILE A 56 -14.29 -2.89 -17.27
N GLY A 57 -14.69 -4.09 -16.82
CA GLY A 57 -16.06 -4.56 -16.87
C GLY A 57 -17.00 -3.69 -16.03
N SER A 58 -16.61 -3.37 -14.80
CA SER A 58 -17.37 -2.49 -13.91
C SER A 58 -17.51 -1.09 -14.49
N HIS A 59 -16.44 -0.54 -15.09
CA HIS A 59 -16.47 0.76 -15.77
C HIS A 59 -17.50 0.74 -16.90
N TYR A 60 -17.41 -0.26 -17.79
CA TYR A 60 -18.29 -0.36 -18.94
C TYR A 60 -19.76 -0.52 -18.55
N VAL A 61 -20.06 -1.48 -17.66
CA VAL A 61 -21.44 -1.77 -17.23
C VAL A 61 -22.03 -0.57 -16.49
N TYR A 62 -21.32 -0.02 -15.51
CA TYR A 62 -21.82 1.11 -14.73
C TYR A 62 -21.99 2.37 -15.57
N GLY A 63 -21.04 2.65 -16.47
CA GLY A 63 -21.13 3.78 -17.41
C GLY A 63 -22.33 3.68 -18.34
N ARG A 64 -22.64 2.47 -18.84
CA ARG A 64 -23.81 2.22 -19.69
C ARG A 64 -25.14 2.38 -18.96
N ILE A 65 -25.22 1.94 -17.71
CA ILE A 65 -26.44 2.01 -16.91
C ILE A 65 -26.73 3.44 -16.45
N THR A 66 -25.70 4.15 -15.96
CA THR A 66 -25.91 5.40 -15.21
C THR A 66 -25.70 6.67 -16.02
N LYS A 67 -24.99 6.61 -17.16
CA LYS A 67 -24.61 7.78 -17.98
C LYS A 67 -23.92 8.90 -17.18
N GLN A 68 -23.27 8.55 -16.06
CA GLN A 68 -22.49 9.47 -15.24
C GLN A 68 -21.21 9.91 -15.97
N ASP A 69 -20.56 10.95 -15.46
CA ASP A 69 -19.30 11.40 -16.02
C ASP A 69 -18.17 10.37 -15.80
N VAL A 70 -17.15 10.41 -16.68
CA VAL A 70 -16.03 9.44 -16.70
C VAL A 70 -15.34 9.32 -15.34
N LYS A 71 -15.24 10.41 -14.56
CA LYS A 71 -14.62 10.37 -13.24
C LYS A 71 -15.42 9.49 -12.29
N THR A 72 -16.72 9.74 -12.17
CA THR A 72 -17.62 8.98 -11.31
C THR A 72 -17.66 7.50 -11.70
N VAL A 73 -17.74 7.21 -13.01
CA VAL A 73 -17.71 5.83 -13.52
C VAL A 73 -16.38 5.14 -13.19
N SER A 74 -15.26 5.84 -13.38
CA SER A 74 -13.95 5.27 -13.06
C SER A 74 -13.79 5.03 -11.55
N SER A 75 -14.34 5.91 -10.70
CA SER A 75 -14.33 5.74 -9.26
C SER A 75 -15.17 4.55 -8.83
N PHE A 76 -16.32 4.32 -9.45
CA PHE A 76 -17.09 3.10 -9.21
C PHE A 76 -16.31 1.83 -9.54
N ALA A 77 -15.64 1.79 -10.70
CA ALA A 77 -14.81 0.64 -11.07
C ALA A 77 -13.62 0.41 -10.11
N MET A 78 -12.96 1.49 -9.67
CA MET A 78 -11.92 1.43 -8.64
C MET A 78 -12.47 0.97 -7.29
N MET A 79 -13.70 1.36 -6.95
CA MET A 79 -14.40 0.88 -5.76
C MET A 79 -14.70 -0.62 -5.87
N ALA A 80 -15.16 -1.11 -7.03
CA ALA A 80 -15.45 -2.53 -7.24
C ALA A 80 -14.22 -3.40 -6.97
N MET A 81 -13.06 -3.06 -7.55
CA MET A 81 -11.79 -3.72 -7.24
C MET A 81 -11.36 -3.49 -5.77
N GLY A 82 -11.55 -2.26 -5.27
CA GLY A 82 -11.27 -1.85 -3.89
C GLY A 82 -11.98 -2.70 -2.83
N THR A 83 -13.15 -3.26 -3.16
CA THR A 83 -13.94 -4.13 -2.27
C THR A 83 -13.11 -5.29 -1.74
N TYR A 84 -12.27 -5.89 -2.60
CA TYR A 84 -11.40 -6.98 -2.19
C TYR A 84 -10.43 -6.55 -1.08
N PHE A 85 -9.71 -5.44 -1.27
CA PHE A 85 -8.76 -4.95 -0.27
C PHE A 85 -9.45 -4.52 1.02
N PHE A 86 -10.65 -3.94 0.91
CA PHE A 86 -11.45 -3.60 2.08
C PHE A 86 -11.91 -4.85 2.85
N ALA A 87 -12.39 -5.88 2.14
CA ALA A 87 -12.80 -7.14 2.74
C ALA A 87 -11.61 -7.88 3.39
N SER A 88 -10.46 -7.93 2.73
CA SER A 88 -9.23 -8.50 3.28
C SER A 88 -8.79 -7.76 4.55
N TRP A 89 -8.85 -6.42 4.54
CA TRP A 89 -8.53 -5.62 5.72
C TRP A 89 -9.50 -5.91 6.88
N VAL A 90 -10.82 -5.94 6.63
CA VAL A 90 -11.82 -6.27 7.66
C VAL A 90 -11.63 -7.69 8.21
N SER A 91 -11.47 -8.68 7.34
CA SER A 91 -11.24 -10.09 7.71
C SER A 91 -10.03 -10.25 8.62
N MET A 92 -8.94 -9.56 8.30
CA MET A 92 -7.75 -9.58 9.12
C MET A 92 -7.95 -8.88 10.48
N MET A 93 -8.64 -7.74 10.52
CA MET A 93 -8.90 -7.04 11.78
C MET A 93 -9.82 -7.83 12.72
N TYR A 94 -10.70 -8.68 12.18
CA TYR A 94 -11.66 -9.45 12.96
C TYR A 94 -11.10 -10.82 13.40
N ASP A 95 -10.59 -11.62 12.46
CA ASP A 95 -10.20 -13.01 12.71
C ASP A 95 -8.72 -13.30 12.40
N GLY A 96 -7.94 -12.30 11.98
CA GLY A 96 -6.54 -12.48 11.56
C GLY A 96 -6.38 -13.32 10.28
N ARG A 97 -7.46 -13.56 9.53
CA ARG A 97 -7.47 -14.44 8.35
C ARG A 97 -7.25 -13.67 7.05
N TYR A 98 -6.40 -14.23 6.21
CA TYR A 98 -6.20 -13.81 4.81
C TYR A 98 -7.18 -14.55 3.90
N LEU A 99 -7.76 -13.84 2.92
CA LEU A 99 -8.80 -14.40 2.04
C LEU A 99 -8.22 -15.29 0.94
N VAL A 100 -6.98 -15.05 0.53
CA VAL A 100 -6.31 -15.72 -0.60
C VAL A 100 -4.80 -15.76 -0.40
N SER A 101 -4.10 -16.46 -1.28
CA SER A 101 -2.63 -16.50 -1.31
C SER A 101 -2.04 -15.11 -1.54
N PRO A 102 -0.85 -14.83 -0.99
CA PRO A 102 -0.23 -13.51 -1.15
C PRO A 102 0.17 -13.19 -2.60
N GLY A 103 0.48 -14.20 -3.44
CA GLY A 103 0.66 -14.00 -4.88
C GLY A 103 -0.57 -13.37 -5.52
N PHE A 104 -1.77 -13.84 -5.16
CA PHE A 104 -3.03 -13.28 -5.63
C PHE A 104 -3.25 -11.86 -5.10
N GLU A 105 -2.96 -11.59 -3.81
CA GLU A 105 -3.03 -10.24 -3.22
C GLU A 105 -2.17 -9.23 -3.99
N ALA A 106 -0.91 -9.59 -4.24
CA ALA A 106 0.03 -8.79 -5.01
C ALA A 106 -0.43 -8.61 -6.47
N GLY A 107 -0.96 -9.68 -7.07
CA GLY A 107 -1.58 -9.65 -8.39
C GLY A 107 -2.74 -8.67 -8.46
N MET A 108 -3.69 -8.75 -7.54
CA MET A 108 -4.82 -7.83 -7.44
C MET A 108 -4.37 -6.37 -7.37
N CYS A 109 -3.30 -6.09 -6.62
CA CYS A 109 -2.70 -4.76 -6.56
C CYS A 109 -2.16 -4.32 -7.92
N MET A 110 -1.38 -5.16 -8.61
CA MET A 110 -0.91 -4.86 -9.95
C MET A 110 -2.07 -4.60 -10.92
N GLY A 111 -3.11 -5.43 -10.91
CA GLY A 111 -4.25 -5.27 -11.81
C GLY A 111 -5.06 -3.99 -11.54
N TYR A 112 -5.17 -3.58 -10.28
CA TYR A 112 -5.74 -2.29 -9.88
C TYR A 112 -4.93 -1.12 -10.47
N GLU A 113 -3.61 -1.18 -10.38
CA GLU A 113 -2.69 -0.16 -10.91
C GLU A 113 -2.72 -0.10 -12.45
N VAL A 114 -2.80 -1.24 -13.13
CA VAL A 114 -2.97 -1.31 -14.59
C VAL A 114 -4.24 -0.59 -15.03
N TYR A 115 -5.37 -0.88 -14.38
CA TYR A 115 -6.62 -0.19 -14.69
C TYR A 115 -6.52 1.32 -14.40
N ALA A 116 -5.93 1.72 -13.26
CA ALA A 116 -5.76 3.12 -12.91
C ALA A 116 -4.90 3.86 -13.95
N PHE A 117 -3.83 3.22 -14.41
CA PHE A 117 -2.93 3.73 -15.44
C PHE A 117 -3.64 3.89 -16.79
N ILE A 118 -4.45 2.92 -17.21
CA ILE A 118 -5.31 3.03 -18.39
C ILE A 118 -6.22 4.26 -18.28
N MET A 119 -6.84 4.48 -17.11
CA MET A 119 -7.71 5.63 -16.89
C MET A 119 -6.95 6.97 -16.92
N GLU A 120 -5.71 7.02 -16.44
CA GLU A 120 -4.88 8.22 -16.58
C GLU A 120 -4.55 8.55 -18.04
N PHE A 121 -4.36 7.55 -18.91
CA PHE A 121 -4.27 7.81 -20.35
C PHE A 121 -5.57 8.33 -20.93
N VAL A 122 -6.71 7.78 -20.52
CA VAL A 122 -8.03 8.29 -20.93
C VAL A 122 -8.20 9.75 -20.48
N TYR A 123 -7.78 10.11 -19.26
CA TYR A 123 -7.81 11.48 -18.79
C TYR A 123 -6.87 12.40 -19.56
N LEU A 124 -5.65 11.93 -19.86
CA LEU A 124 -4.68 12.65 -20.66
C LEU A 124 -5.23 12.93 -22.06
N TYR A 125 -5.83 11.93 -22.71
CA TYR A 125 -6.49 12.08 -24.02
C TYR A 125 -7.62 13.12 -23.98
N ASN A 126 -8.35 13.20 -22.86
CA ASN A 126 -9.39 14.21 -22.63
C ASN A 126 -8.85 15.56 -22.09
N GLY A 127 -7.55 15.81 -22.19
CA GLY A 127 -6.93 17.09 -21.81
C GLY A 127 -6.75 17.33 -20.31
N ARG A 128 -6.91 16.29 -19.47
CA ARG A 128 -6.69 16.37 -18.02
C ARG A 128 -5.42 15.63 -17.64
N PHE A 129 -4.40 16.34 -17.15
CA PHE A 129 -3.13 15.72 -16.76
C PHE A 129 -2.76 15.98 -15.30
N ARG A 130 -2.53 14.90 -14.54
CA ARG A 130 -2.04 14.93 -13.15
C ARG A 130 -0.67 14.28 -13.07
N LYS A 131 0.39 15.09 -13.24
CA LYS A 131 1.80 14.64 -13.29
C LYS A 131 2.20 13.76 -12.10
N ASP A 132 1.79 14.19 -10.91
CA ASP A 132 2.09 13.52 -9.64
C ASP A 132 1.43 12.14 -9.53
N PHE A 133 0.22 12.01 -10.07
CA PHE A 133 -0.54 10.77 -10.05
C PHE A 133 -0.04 9.77 -11.11
N MET A 134 0.32 10.24 -12.31
CA MET A 134 0.95 9.42 -13.35
C MET A 134 2.28 8.83 -12.88
N PHE A 135 3.13 9.64 -12.24
CA PHE A 135 4.42 9.17 -11.72
C PHE A 135 4.25 8.08 -10.64
N HIS A 136 3.25 8.23 -9.76
CA HIS A 136 2.92 7.20 -8.77
C HIS A 136 2.57 5.87 -9.43
N HIS A 137 1.69 5.87 -10.43
CA HIS A 137 1.31 4.64 -11.13
C HIS A 137 2.46 4.00 -11.91
N VAL A 138 3.34 4.81 -12.52
CA VAL A 138 4.56 4.30 -13.16
C VAL A 138 5.48 3.61 -12.14
N LEU A 139 5.65 4.20 -10.96
CA LEU A 139 6.42 3.58 -9.88
C LEU A 139 5.76 2.29 -9.38
N CYS A 140 4.44 2.28 -9.19
CA CYS A 140 3.71 1.08 -8.80
C CYS A 140 3.85 -0.03 -9.85
N MET A 141 3.72 0.29 -11.14
CA MET A 141 3.91 -0.66 -12.24
C MET A 141 5.34 -1.20 -12.30
N PHE A 142 6.35 -0.33 -12.19
CA PHE A 142 7.75 -0.75 -12.11
C PHE A 142 7.96 -1.69 -10.93
N PHE A 143 7.44 -1.33 -9.75
CA PHE A 143 7.53 -2.14 -8.54
C PHE A 143 6.87 -3.52 -8.71
N SER A 144 5.67 -3.59 -9.27
CA SER A 144 4.97 -4.85 -9.57
C SER A 144 5.75 -5.74 -10.54
N VAL A 145 6.21 -5.18 -11.67
CA VAL A 145 6.94 -5.94 -12.71
C VAL A 145 8.29 -6.40 -12.21
N ALA A 146 9.04 -5.53 -11.52
CA ALA A 146 10.33 -5.88 -10.95
C ALA A 146 10.19 -6.94 -9.85
N THR A 147 9.12 -6.89 -9.04
CA THR A 147 8.85 -7.94 -8.04
C THR A 147 8.51 -9.27 -8.71
N ALA A 148 7.66 -9.27 -9.74
CA ALA A 148 7.32 -10.49 -10.50
C ALA A 148 8.55 -11.10 -11.20
N TYR A 149 9.40 -10.25 -11.79
CA TYR A 149 10.65 -10.68 -12.42
C TYR A 149 11.62 -11.27 -11.41
N ALA A 150 11.83 -10.59 -10.28
CA ALA A 150 12.75 -11.01 -9.25
C ALA A 150 12.24 -12.22 -8.44
N TRP A 151 10.94 -12.51 -8.45
CA TRP A 151 10.27 -13.50 -7.59
C TRP A 151 10.95 -14.88 -7.56
N VAL A 152 11.34 -15.39 -8.73
CA VAL A 152 11.99 -16.70 -8.86
C VAL A 152 13.51 -16.63 -8.68
N GLN A 153 14.08 -15.43 -8.63
CA GLN A 153 15.54 -15.17 -8.64
C GLN A 153 16.10 -14.73 -7.29
N ILE A 154 15.25 -14.39 -6.32
CA ILE A 154 15.65 -13.90 -5.01
C ILE A 154 15.72 -15.01 -3.95
N PRO A 155 16.54 -14.87 -2.90
CA PRO A 155 16.54 -15.79 -1.74
C PRO A 155 15.17 -15.86 -1.03
N ASP A 156 14.84 -16.97 -0.36
CA ASP A 156 13.55 -17.15 0.36
C ASP A 156 13.30 -16.07 1.44
N LEU A 157 14.37 -15.62 2.08
CA LEU A 157 14.31 -14.54 3.07
C LEU A 157 13.82 -13.22 2.46
N ASP A 158 14.19 -12.95 1.20
CA ASP A 158 13.75 -11.77 0.45
C ASP A 158 12.27 -11.91 0.04
N VAL A 159 11.81 -13.12 -0.28
CA VAL A 159 10.40 -13.41 -0.59
C VAL A 159 9.48 -13.04 0.58
N SER A 160 9.89 -13.38 1.80
CA SER A 160 9.14 -13.05 3.03
C SER A 160 8.97 -11.53 3.23
N TYR A 161 10.00 -10.76 2.90
CA TYR A 161 9.94 -9.32 2.91
C TYR A 161 8.96 -8.77 1.86
N TRP A 162 8.95 -9.34 0.66
CA TRP A 162 8.01 -8.92 -0.38
C TRP A 162 6.57 -9.21 -0.01
N PHE A 163 6.28 -10.34 0.62
CA PHE A 163 4.96 -10.60 1.17
C PHE A 163 4.54 -9.57 2.21
N PHE A 164 5.45 -9.16 3.08
CA PHE A 164 5.22 -8.10 4.04
C PHE A 164 4.91 -6.76 3.35
N VAL A 165 5.67 -6.39 2.31
CA VAL A 165 5.43 -5.18 1.53
C VAL A 165 4.06 -5.22 0.85
N TRP A 166 3.72 -6.29 0.12
CA TRP A 166 2.43 -6.41 -0.56
C TRP A 166 1.24 -6.38 0.39
N ARG A 167 1.35 -6.99 1.57
CA ARG A 167 0.31 -6.92 2.61
C ARG A 167 0.10 -5.49 3.10
N SER A 168 1.18 -4.75 3.32
CA SER A 168 1.10 -3.35 3.70
C SER A 168 0.37 -2.50 2.64
N ILE A 169 0.64 -2.74 1.35
CA ILE A 169 -0.04 -2.10 0.23
C ILE A 169 -1.52 -2.47 0.21
N CYS A 170 -1.87 -3.75 0.44
CA CYS A 170 -3.26 -4.19 0.51
C CYS A 170 -4.04 -3.44 1.58
N TYR A 171 -3.46 -3.20 2.76
CA TYR A 171 -4.13 -2.40 3.81
C TYR A 171 -4.35 -0.96 3.36
N MET A 172 -3.38 -0.35 2.69
CA MET A 172 -3.50 0.98 2.13
C MET A 172 -4.61 1.06 1.09
N LEU A 173 -4.72 0.05 0.22
CA LEU A 173 -5.75 -0.04 -0.80
C LEU A 173 -7.16 -0.26 -0.23
N GLY A 174 -7.30 -0.83 0.96
CA GLY A 174 -8.58 -0.86 1.68
C GLY A 174 -9.20 0.55 1.85
N SER A 175 -8.37 1.58 2.08
CA SER A 175 -8.84 2.98 2.14
C SER A 175 -9.26 3.55 0.77
N ASN A 176 -8.77 2.97 -0.33
CA ASN A 176 -9.14 3.40 -1.68
C ASN A 176 -10.59 3.01 -2.01
N PHE A 177 -11.12 1.93 -1.44
CA PHE A 177 -12.56 1.62 -1.55
C PHE A 177 -13.40 2.81 -1.09
N LEU A 178 -13.15 3.27 0.15
CA LEU A 178 -13.88 4.39 0.75
C LEU A 178 -13.56 5.73 0.06
N ALA A 179 -12.32 5.92 -0.41
CA ALA A 179 -11.94 7.12 -1.18
C ALA A 179 -12.80 7.26 -2.44
N ASN A 180 -13.01 6.15 -3.15
CA ASN A 180 -13.83 6.11 -4.36
C ASN A 180 -15.32 6.13 -4.06
N ALA A 181 -15.77 5.45 -3.00
CA ALA A 181 -17.17 5.49 -2.54
C ALA A 181 -17.65 6.91 -2.26
N ARG A 182 -16.78 7.78 -1.74
CA ARG A 182 -17.09 9.21 -1.54
C ARG A 182 -17.38 9.95 -2.83
N LEU A 183 -16.69 9.59 -3.92
CA LEU A 183 -16.88 10.22 -5.21
C LEU A 183 -18.16 9.75 -5.90
N VAL A 184 -18.63 8.53 -5.57
CA VAL A 184 -19.86 7.95 -6.12
C VAL A 184 -21.09 8.36 -5.31
N HIS A 185 -21.05 8.26 -3.97
CA HIS A 185 -22.22 8.41 -3.11
C HIS A 185 -22.25 9.71 -2.31
N ASN A 186 -21.10 10.34 -2.06
CA ASN A 186 -20.93 11.62 -1.36
C ASN A 186 -21.84 11.85 -0.13
N THR A 187 -21.98 10.86 0.75
CA THR A 187 -22.74 11.01 2.01
C THR A 187 -21.82 11.32 3.19
N ASN A 188 -22.36 11.92 4.25
CA ASN A 188 -21.61 12.18 5.49
C ASN A 188 -21.06 10.89 6.11
N ALA A 189 -21.85 9.81 6.10
CA ALA A 189 -21.42 8.50 6.58
C ALA A 189 -20.19 7.99 5.80
N VAL A 190 -20.23 7.99 4.47
CA VAL A 190 -19.11 7.52 3.63
C VAL A 190 -17.88 8.42 3.77
N ASN A 191 -18.07 9.73 3.90
CA ASN A 191 -16.99 10.68 4.19
C ASN A 191 -16.32 10.41 5.54
N LEU A 192 -17.10 10.12 6.59
CA LEU A 192 -16.59 9.78 7.92
C LEU A 192 -15.89 8.42 7.93
N SER A 193 -16.50 7.39 7.33
CA SER A 193 -15.89 6.06 7.21
C SER A 193 -14.54 6.13 6.49
N PHE A 194 -14.46 6.89 5.39
CA PHE A 194 -13.19 7.15 4.73
C PHE A 194 -12.20 7.83 5.67
N ALA A 195 -12.59 8.88 6.39
CA ALA A 195 -11.69 9.60 7.29
C ALA A 195 -11.05 8.67 8.32
N ILE A 196 -11.88 7.85 8.98
CA ILE A 196 -11.46 6.89 10.00
C ILE A 196 -10.54 5.84 9.37
N ASN A 197 -11.00 5.19 8.29
CA ASN A 197 -10.21 4.14 7.66
C ASN A 197 -8.91 4.67 7.05
N PHE A 198 -8.90 5.92 6.57
CA PHE A 198 -7.70 6.57 6.09
C PHE A 198 -6.67 6.74 7.21
N VAL A 199 -7.06 7.28 8.36
CA VAL A 199 -6.15 7.42 9.51
C VAL A 199 -5.65 6.06 9.99
N VAL A 200 -6.55 5.08 10.14
CA VAL A 200 -6.17 3.75 10.62
C VAL A 200 -5.26 3.04 9.61
N SER A 201 -5.66 2.94 8.35
CA SER A 201 -4.99 2.09 7.36
C SER A 201 -3.77 2.75 6.73
N ARG A 202 -3.76 4.08 6.53
CA ARG A 202 -2.68 4.81 5.85
C ARG A 202 -1.71 5.51 6.80
N VAL A 203 -2.11 5.77 8.05
CA VAL A 203 -1.23 6.40 9.05
C VAL A 203 -0.84 5.38 10.10
N TYR A 204 -1.78 4.94 10.93
CA TYR A 204 -1.46 4.08 12.08
C TYR A 204 -0.84 2.74 11.65
N ASN A 205 -1.50 2.03 10.74
CA ASN A 205 -1.01 0.73 10.27
C ASN A 205 0.26 0.85 9.44
N GLN A 206 0.52 1.98 8.74
CA GLN A 206 1.71 2.11 7.89
C GLN A 206 2.97 2.55 8.65
N MET A 207 2.84 3.32 9.73
CA MET A 207 3.99 3.87 10.46
C MET A 207 5.08 2.83 10.81
N PRO A 208 4.75 1.62 11.29
CA PRO A 208 5.76 0.59 11.55
C PRO A 208 6.53 0.15 10.29
N PHE A 209 5.83 -0.01 9.16
CA PHE A 209 6.39 -0.43 7.87
C PHE A 209 7.38 0.62 7.34
N VAL A 210 7.01 1.89 7.48
CA VAL A 210 7.83 3.02 7.02
C VAL A 210 9.10 3.14 7.82
N LYS A 211 9.00 2.99 9.14
CA LYS A 211 10.14 3.03 10.05
C LYS A 211 11.19 1.99 9.66
N ILE A 212 10.76 0.78 9.34
CA ILE A 212 11.66 -0.29 8.86
C ILE A 212 12.22 0.04 7.48
N ALA A 213 11.36 0.33 6.50
CA ALA A 213 11.80 0.55 5.13
C ALA A 213 12.80 1.72 5.00
N LEU A 214 12.59 2.81 5.75
CA LEU A 214 13.52 3.95 5.75
C LEU A 214 14.83 3.64 6.46
N ARG A 215 14.78 2.93 7.59
CA ARG A 215 15.98 2.47 8.29
C ARG A 215 16.83 1.59 7.38
N ASP A 216 16.23 0.60 6.75
CA ASP A 216 16.93 -0.34 5.87
C ASP A 216 17.49 0.37 4.62
N ALA A 217 16.72 1.28 4.02
CA ALA A 217 17.19 2.08 2.88
C ALA A 217 18.40 2.98 3.25
N ILE A 218 18.39 3.57 4.45
CA ILE A 218 19.50 4.39 4.95
C ILE A 218 20.74 3.53 5.21
N GLU A 219 20.57 2.36 5.84
CA GLU A 219 21.68 1.43 6.12
C GLU A 219 22.34 0.96 4.81
N ILE A 220 21.54 0.56 3.82
CA ILE A 220 22.05 0.13 2.51
C ILE A 220 22.67 1.30 1.72
N GLY A 221 21.96 2.42 1.63
CA GLY A 221 22.37 3.57 0.82
C GLY A 221 23.61 4.28 1.36
N LEU A 222 23.62 4.61 2.65
CA LEU A 222 24.69 5.40 3.26
C LEU A 222 25.84 4.53 3.74
N GLU A 223 25.57 3.46 4.50
CA GLU A 223 26.63 2.70 5.16
C GLU A 223 27.30 1.68 4.22
N GLN A 224 26.51 0.95 3.40
CA GLN A 224 27.06 -0.10 2.54
C GLN A 224 27.61 0.45 1.21
N ASN A 225 26.84 1.30 0.53
CA ASN A 225 27.21 1.79 -0.81
C ASN A 225 28.14 3.00 -0.77
N LEU A 226 27.86 3.97 0.13
CA LEU A 226 28.63 5.21 0.23
C LEU A 226 29.71 5.16 1.33
N LYS A 227 29.75 4.10 2.14
CA LYS A 227 30.67 3.94 3.28
C LYS A 227 30.59 5.10 4.28
N VAL A 228 29.45 5.79 4.36
CA VAL A 228 29.18 6.88 5.28
C VAL A 228 28.57 6.28 6.54
N GLN A 229 29.26 6.39 7.67
CA GLN A 229 28.68 6.00 8.96
C GLN A 229 27.58 6.98 9.36
N VAL A 230 26.39 6.45 9.66
CA VAL A 230 25.26 7.26 10.07
C VAL A 230 25.33 7.51 11.59
N PRO A 231 25.15 8.76 12.06
CA PRO A 231 25.27 9.08 13.48
C PRO A 231 24.31 8.27 14.36
N PRO A 232 24.73 7.84 15.57
CA PRO A 232 23.88 7.09 16.52
C PRO A 232 22.51 7.72 16.83
N ALA A 233 22.45 9.06 16.85
CA ALA A 233 21.21 9.80 17.09
C ALA A 233 20.13 9.54 16.01
N VAL A 234 20.54 9.29 14.76
CA VAL A 234 19.60 8.96 13.67
C VAL A 234 18.99 7.57 13.92
N TRP A 235 19.78 6.62 14.40
CA TRP A 235 19.30 5.27 14.73
C TRP A 235 18.35 5.29 15.94
N GLN A 236 18.57 6.15 16.93
CA GLN A 236 17.63 6.33 18.05
C GLN A 236 16.25 6.80 17.58
N VAL A 237 16.19 7.72 16.61
CA VAL A 237 14.91 8.18 16.01
C VAL A 237 14.25 7.07 15.18
N LEU A 238 15.04 6.25 14.49
CA LEU A 238 14.58 5.14 13.66
C LEU A 238 14.34 3.83 14.44
N GLY A 239 14.53 3.83 15.77
CA GLY A 239 14.28 2.71 16.68
C GLY A 239 15.55 1.93 17.06
N GLU A 240 15.59 1.46 18.32
CA GLU A 240 16.75 0.74 18.85
C GLU A 240 17.01 -0.60 18.12
N GLY A 241 18.29 -0.85 17.87
CA GLY A 241 18.81 -1.98 17.11
C GLY A 241 19.42 -1.50 15.78
N ARG A 242 20.48 -2.14 15.33
CA ARG A 242 20.78 -2.20 13.89
C ARG A 242 20.03 -3.41 13.37
N GLY A 243 19.13 -3.22 12.42
CA GLY A 243 18.51 -4.36 11.74
C GLY A 243 19.65 -4.87 10.90
N LYS A 244 20.20 -6.05 11.19
CA LYS A 244 21.31 -6.55 10.39
C LYS A 244 20.86 -6.57 8.93
N ALA A 245 21.21 -5.55 8.14
CA ALA A 245 20.93 -5.47 6.70
C ALA A 245 21.63 -6.58 5.91
N VAL A 246 22.33 -7.47 6.62
CA VAL A 246 22.78 -8.82 6.25
C VAL A 246 21.69 -9.66 5.55
N MET A 247 20.41 -9.29 5.65
CA MET A 247 19.32 -10.03 5.02
C MET A 247 19.19 -9.83 3.50
N TRP A 248 19.80 -8.82 2.87
CA TRP A 248 19.52 -8.48 1.46
C TRP A 248 20.73 -8.73 0.56
N GLN A 249 20.85 -9.94 0.01
CA GLN A 249 21.99 -10.31 -0.82
C GLN A 249 21.82 -9.96 -2.31
N SER A 250 20.60 -9.64 -2.76
CA SER A 250 20.28 -9.35 -4.16
C SER A 250 20.15 -7.85 -4.44
N HIS A 251 20.79 -7.38 -5.53
CA HIS A 251 20.66 -6.01 -6.03
C HIS A 251 19.21 -5.63 -6.39
N TRP A 252 18.39 -6.62 -6.79
CA TRP A 252 16.96 -6.42 -7.02
C TRP A 252 16.22 -6.05 -5.75
N THR A 253 16.55 -6.70 -4.64
CA THR A 253 15.94 -6.45 -3.35
C THR A 253 16.25 -5.04 -2.87
N THR A 254 17.50 -4.59 -3.01
CA THR A 254 17.89 -3.21 -2.73
C THR A 254 17.10 -2.18 -3.54
N ALA A 255 17.01 -2.37 -4.87
CA ALA A 255 16.29 -1.43 -5.74
C ALA A 255 14.79 -1.34 -5.37
N LEU A 256 14.18 -2.48 -5.05
CA LEU A 256 12.78 -2.55 -4.66
C LEU A 256 12.53 -1.96 -3.26
N VAL A 257 13.44 -2.14 -2.29
CA VAL A 257 13.36 -1.50 -0.95
C VAL A 257 13.39 0.02 -1.09
N ILE A 258 14.29 0.54 -1.93
CA ILE A 258 14.36 1.99 -2.22
C ILE A 258 13.07 2.47 -2.90
N ALA A 259 12.60 1.76 -3.93
CA ALA A 259 11.35 2.11 -4.61
C ALA A 259 10.15 2.11 -3.65
N TRP A 260 10.08 1.11 -2.77
CA TRP A 260 9.06 1.03 -1.73
C TRP A 260 9.15 2.18 -0.74
N ALA A 261 10.33 2.49 -0.22
CA ALA A 261 10.54 3.63 0.68
C ALA A 261 10.10 4.96 0.04
N LEU A 262 10.41 5.16 -1.25
CA LEU A 262 9.94 6.35 -2.00
C LEU A 262 8.41 6.36 -2.16
N LEU A 263 7.80 5.22 -2.51
CA LEU A 263 6.34 5.08 -2.61
C LEU A 263 5.66 5.41 -1.28
N VAL A 264 6.22 4.93 -0.18
CA VAL A 264 5.75 5.18 1.17
C VAL A 264 5.83 6.67 1.55
N LEU A 265 6.97 7.33 1.27
CA LEU A 265 7.12 8.77 1.51
C LEU A 265 6.11 9.59 0.69
N LEU A 266 5.93 9.23 -0.58
CA LEU A 266 4.90 9.82 -1.42
C LEU A 266 3.53 9.62 -0.79
N ASN A 267 3.18 8.40 -0.39
CA ASN A 267 1.90 8.10 0.25
C ASN A 267 1.66 8.95 1.51
N PHE A 268 2.66 9.15 2.36
CA PHE A 268 2.52 10.05 3.51
C PHE A 268 2.32 11.51 3.12
N PHE A 269 3.04 11.98 2.10
CA PHE A 269 2.84 13.32 1.57
C PHE A 269 1.42 13.53 1.02
N TRP A 270 0.86 12.52 0.34
CA TRP A 270 -0.54 12.52 -0.10
C TRP A 270 -1.49 12.50 1.09
N SER A 271 -1.22 11.69 2.12
CA SER A 271 -2.00 11.65 3.36
C SER A 271 -2.04 12.99 4.06
N PHE A 272 -0.90 13.68 4.16
CA PHE A 272 -0.83 15.03 4.68
C PHE A 272 -1.70 16.00 3.89
N LYS A 273 -1.63 15.97 2.54
CA LYS A 273 -2.50 16.80 1.69
C LYS A 273 -3.99 16.53 1.89
N VAL A 274 -4.38 15.26 2.01
CA VAL A 274 -5.79 14.88 2.26
C VAL A 274 -6.26 15.44 3.59
N ILE A 275 -5.50 15.23 4.66
CA ILE A 275 -5.81 15.76 6.00
C ILE A 275 -5.90 17.28 5.97
N GLN A 276 -4.96 17.96 5.31
CA GLN A 276 -4.96 19.41 5.15
C GLN A 276 -6.22 19.91 4.43
N VAL A 277 -6.64 19.27 3.34
CA VAL A 277 -7.88 19.61 2.63
C VAL A 277 -9.12 19.37 3.50
N MET A 278 -9.13 18.28 4.27
CA MET A 278 -10.25 17.98 5.18
C MET A 278 -10.33 19.02 6.30
N TYR A 279 -9.19 19.39 6.89
CA TYR A 279 -9.09 20.44 7.90
C TYR A 279 -9.58 21.80 7.37
N TRP A 280 -9.18 22.19 6.16
CA TRP A 280 -9.66 23.40 5.50
C TRP A 280 -11.18 23.41 5.29
N LYS A 281 -11.74 22.28 4.84
CA LYS A 281 -13.19 22.14 4.71
C LYS A 281 -13.93 22.27 6.04
N LEU A 282 -13.37 21.73 7.12
CA LEU A 282 -13.96 21.80 8.46
C LEU A 282 -13.88 23.21 9.07
N THR A 283 -12.79 23.92 8.83
CA THR A 283 -12.53 25.24 9.43
C THR A 283 -13.00 26.40 8.56
N GLY A 284 -13.53 26.14 7.36
CA GLY A 284 -13.86 27.16 6.37
C GLY A 284 -12.64 27.91 5.83
N GLN A 285 -11.41 27.48 6.17
CA GLN A 285 -10.20 28.07 5.64
C GLN A 285 -10.07 27.72 4.15
N THR A 286 -9.87 28.72 3.30
CA THR A 286 -9.51 28.50 1.91
C THR A 286 -7.99 28.43 1.78
N ARG A 287 -7.49 27.61 0.85
CA ARG A 287 -6.06 27.53 0.52
C ARG A 287 -5.58 28.94 0.24
N SER A 288 -4.61 29.45 1.03
CA SER A 288 -3.97 30.75 0.78
C SER A 288 -3.48 30.77 -0.66
N THR A 289 -4.24 31.41 -1.54
CA THR A 289 -3.79 31.74 -2.88
C THR A 289 -2.67 32.72 -2.67
N LYS A 290 -1.42 32.24 -2.78
CA LYS A 290 -0.26 33.11 -2.95
C LYS A 290 -0.67 34.15 -3.98
N LYS A 291 -0.82 35.40 -3.55
CA LYS A 291 -0.85 36.56 -4.44
C LYS A 291 0.31 36.35 -5.40
N LYS A 292 0.01 36.20 -6.69
CA LYS A 292 1.00 36.54 -7.72
C LYS A 292 1.31 38.02 -7.49
N THR A 293 2.42 38.28 -6.81
CA THR A 293 3.11 39.56 -6.95
C THR A 293 3.55 39.61 -8.42
N THR A 294 2.75 40.33 -9.20
CA THR A 294 3.16 40.95 -10.47
C THR A 294 4.36 41.83 -10.25
#